data_AF-T1I0H1-F1
#
_entry.id   AF-T1I0H1-F1
#
_cell.length_a   1.000
_cell.length_b   1.000
_cell.length_c   1.000
_cell.angle_alpha   90.00
_cell.angle_beta   90.00
_cell.angle_gamma   90.00
#
_symmetry.space_group_name_H-M   'P 1'
#
loop_
_entity.id
_entity.type
_entity.pdbx_description
1 polymer ?
#
loop_
_entity_poly.entity_id
_entity_poly.type
_entity_poly.pdbx_seq_one_letter_code
_entity_poly.pdbx_strand_id
1 'polypeptide(L)' 'LAQDRFVEATKKKCNDYCYGPYEPVCAVRLNAYKTFSNRCGVDVINACVEFPPYVIVANCSCNFETLEVQFE' A
#
# COMPACT_ATOMS: atom_id res chain seq x y z
N LEU A 1 5.28 43.96 10.57
CA LEU A 1 5.63 42.58 11.00
C LEU A 1 4.47 41.67 10.63
N ALA A 2 4.33 41.32 9.35
CA ALA A 2 3.38 40.32 8.92
C ALA A 2 4.14 39.00 8.81
N GLN A 3 3.80 38.04 9.67
CA GLN A 3 4.32 36.68 9.58
C GLN A 3 3.52 35.98 8.49
N ASP A 4 4.02 36.04 7.26
CA ASP A 4 3.64 35.09 6.22
C ASP A 4 4.06 33.70 6.68
N ARG A 5 3.12 33.01 7.37
CA ARG A 5 3.19 31.60 7.68
C ARG A 5 3.15 30.84 6.36
N PHE A 6 4.32 30.54 5.82
CA PHE A 6 4.49 29.42 4.89
C PHE A 6 3.99 28.17 5.60
N VAL A 7 2.75 27.76 5.33
CA VAL A 7 2.28 26.41 5.63
C VAL A 7 3.00 25.53 4.63
N GLU A 8 4.24 25.16 4.96
CA GLU A 8 4.96 24.13 4.26
C GLU A 8 4.13 22.87 4.47
N ALA A 9 3.35 22.50 3.45
CA ALA A 9 2.64 21.24 3.42
C ALA A 9 3.70 20.19 3.66
N THR A 10 3.78 19.69 4.90
CA THR A 10 4.78 18.70 5.29
C THR A 10 4.44 17.46 4.50
N LYS A 11 5.04 17.34 3.30
CA LYS A 11 4.91 16.18 2.44
C LYS A 11 5.29 15.01 3.32
N LYS A 12 4.28 14.22 3.72
CA LYS A 12 4.46 13.10 4.64
C LYS A 12 5.61 12.27 4.10
N LYS A 13 6.75 12.27 4.80
CA LYS A 13 7.91 11.49 4.37
C LYS A 13 7.52 10.04 4.50
N CYS A 14 7.16 9.49 3.35
CA CYS A 14 6.95 8.09 3.12
C CYS A 14 8.25 7.36 3.35
N ASN A 15 8.41 6.76 4.53
CA ASN A 15 9.43 5.74 4.69
C ASN A 15 8.92 4.51 3.94
N ASP A 16 9.45 4.30 2.73
CA ASP A 16 9.07 3.23 1.82
C ASP A 16 9.86 1.93 2.07
N TYR A 17 10.67 1.93 3.11
CA TYR A 17 11.57 0.84 3.40
C TYR A 17 10.90 -0.27 4.20
N CYS A 18 10.84 -1.44 3.58
CA CYS A 18 10.39 -2.66 4.20
C CYS A 18 11.34 -3.80 3.82
N TYR A 19 11.94 -4.45 4.81
CA TYR A 19 12.64 -5.71 4.61
C TYR A 19 11.85 -6.87 5.19
N GLY A 20 11.92 -8.00 4.51
CA GLY A 20 11.30 -9.24 4.92
C GLY A 20 11.47 -10.31 3.84
N PRO A 21 11.12 -11.57 4.14
CA PRO A 21 11.03 -12.60 3.14
C PRO A 21 10.03 -12.22 2.03
N TYR A 22 10.17 -12.86 0.87
CA TYR A 22 9.18 -12.79 -0.19
C TYR A 22 8.00 -13.71 0.16
N GLU A 23 6.89 -13.10 0.57
CA GLU A 23 5.64 -13.76 0.98
C GLU A 23 4.50 -12.96 0.34
N PRO A 24 4.26 -13.11 -0.96
CA PRO A 24 3.47 -12.15 -1.72
C PRO A 24 2.03 -12.07 -1.23
N VAL A 25 1.45 -10.86 -1.25
CA VAL A 25 0.06 -10.62 -0.89
C VAL A 25 -0.66 -9.83 -1.97
N CYS A 26 -1.93 -10.15 -2.20
CA CYS A 26 -2.78 -9.40 -3.11
C CYS A 26 -3.59 -8.41 -2.29
N ALA A 27 -3.50 -7.13 -2.64
CA ALA A 27 -4.29 -6.08 -2.01
C ALA A 27 -5.05 -5.26 -3.05
N VAL A 28 -6.20 -4.73 -2.64
CA VAL A 28 -7.08 -3.92 -3.48
C VAL A 28 -7.17 -2.49 -2.94
N ARG A 29 -7.15 -1.51 -3.84
CA ARG A 29 -7.44 -0.10 -3.54
C ARG A 29 -8.15 0.52 -4.73
N LEU A 30 -9.28 1.17 -4.50
CA LEU A 30 -10.05 1.85 -5.56
C LEU A 30 -10.31 0.93 -6.78
N ASN A 31 -10.71 -0.32 -6.52
CA ASN A 31 -10.94 -1.38 -7.51
C ASN A 31 -9.70 -1.79 -8.33
N ALA A 32 -8.49 -1.39 -7.93
CA ALA A 32 -7.24 -1.86 -8.53
C ALA A 32 -6.57 -2.89 -7.61
N TYR A 33 -6.28 -4.06 -8.17
CA TYR A 33 -5.52 -5.11 -7.50
C TYR A 33 -4.02 -4.93 -7.72
N LYS A 34 -3.24 -5.19 -6.68
CA LYS A 34 -1.79 -5.12 -6.73
C LYS A 34 -1.16 -6.19 -5.85
N THR A 35 -0.18 -6.90 -6.40
CA THR A 35 0.70 -7.78 -5.64
C THR A 35 1.77 -6.96 -4.92
N PHE A 36 1.93 -7.21 -3.62
CA PHE A 36 3.03 -6.72 -2.81
C PHE A 36 3.94 -7.88 -2.43
N SER A 37 5.25 -7.64 -2.35
CA SER A 37 6.23 -8.70 -2.03
C SER A 37 6.03 -9.33 -0.65
N ASN A 38 5.42 -8.58 0.28
CA ASN A 38 4.98 -9.05 1.59
C ASN A 38 4.00 -8.04 2.21
N ARG A 39 3.40 -8.43 3.34
CA ARG A 39 2.46 -7.61 4.11
C ARG A 39 3.04 -6.26 4.54
N CYS A 40 4.32 -6.21 4.89
CA CYS A 40 4.95 -4.98 5.32
C CYS A 40 5.04 -3.93 4.18
N GLY A 41 5.14 -4.36 2.92
CA GLY A 41 4.99 -3.46 1.77
C GLY A 41 3.61 -2.79 1.69
N VAL A 42 2.54 -3.47 2.15
CA VAL A 42 1.19 -2.89 2.23
C VAL A 42 1.10 -1.85 3.35
N ASP A 43 1.65 -2.16 4.53
CA ASP A 43 1.63 -1.26 5.68
C ASP A 43 2.37 0.05 5.38
N VAL A 44 3.53 -0.06 4.73
CA VAL A 44 4.36 1.07 4.30
C VAL A 44 3.63 1.97 3.29
N ILE A 45 3.01 1.40 2.25
CA ILE A 45 2.27 2.23 1.28
C ILE A 45 1.00 2.83 1.89
N ASN A 46 0.36 2.15 2.84
CA ASN A 46 -0.81 2.66 3.56
C ASN A 46 -0.44 3.84 4.47
N ALA A 47 0.78 3.90 4.98
CA ALA A 47 1.28 5.10 5.66
C ALA A 47 1.44 6.30 4.70
N CYS A 48 1.45 6.07 3.38
CA CYS A 48 1.76 7.07 2.36
C CYS A 48 0.56 7.59 1.59
N VAL A 49 -0.45 6.74 1.41
CA VAL A 49 -1.61 7.11 0.62
C VAL A 49 -2.66 7.79 1.48
N GLU A 50 -3.36 8.75 0.89
CA GLU A 50 -4.61 9.23 1.45
C GLU A 50 -5.71 8.16 1.31
N PHE A 51 -6.72 8.24 2.17
CA PHE A 51 -7.85 7.31 2.21
C PHE A 51 -8.52 7.17 0.83
N PRO A 52 -8.96 5.97 0.41
CA PRO A 52 -8.92 4.70 1.14
C PRO A 52 -7.55 4.01 1.08
N PRO A 53 -7.18 3.20 2.10
CA PRO A 53 -5.96 2.39 2.06
C PRO A 53 -6.10 1.19 1.12
N TYR A 54 -4.98 0.50 0.87
CA TYR A 54 -4.98 -0.87 0.36
C TYR A 54 -5.48 -1.84 1.43
N VAL A 55 -6.35 -2.76 1.01
CA VAL A 55 -6.86 -3.86 1.85
C VAL A 55 -6.34 -5.17 1.29
N ILE A 56 -5.69 -5.99 2.11
CA ILE A 56 -5.23 -7.32 1.71
C ILE A 56 -6.45 -8.24 1.54
N VAL A 57 -6.55 -8.87 0.38
CA VAL A 57 -7.62 -9.82 0.03
C VAL A 57 -7.11 -11.25 -0.11
N ALA A 58 -5.79 -11.44 -0.28
CA ALA A 58 -5.16 -12.75 -0.38
C ALA A 58 -3.73 -12.74 0.18
N ASN A 59 -3.31 -13.87 0.75
CA ASN A 59 -1.92 -14.13 1.17
C ASN A 59 -1.08 -14.78 0.06
N CYS A 60 -1.38 -14.42 -1.19
CA CYS A 60 -0.67 -14.87 -2.39
C CYS A 60 -0.65 -13.72 -3.41
N SER A 61 0.10 -13.87 -4.51
CA SER A 61 0.08 -12.90 -5.61
C SER A 61 -1.32 -12.76 -6.21
N CYS A 62 -1.66 -11.57 -6.73
CA CYS A 62 -2.89 -11.41 -7.51
C CYS A 62 -2.80 -12.26 -8.78
N ASN A 63 -3.81 -13.10 -9.03
CA ASN A 63 -4.01 -13.77 -10.30
C ASN A 63 -4.97 -12.93 -11.15
N PHE A 64 -4.60 -12.62 -12.40
CA PHE A 64 -5.47 -11.92 -13.35
C PHE A 64 -6.10 -12.85 -14.39
N GLU A 65 -5.65 -14.11 -14.47
CA GLU A 65 -6.27 -15.13 -15.32
C GLU A 65 -7.58 -15.65 -14.73
N THR A 66 -7.71 -15.60 -13.40
CA THR A 66 -8.95 -15.86 -12.68
C THR A 66 -9.15 -14.74 -11.68
N LEU A 67 -10.24 -13.98 -11.77
CA LEU A 67 -10.72 -13.07 -10.71
C LEU A 67 -11.11 -13.82 -9.42
N GLU A 68 -10.55 -15.00 -9.21
CA GLU A 68 -10.72 -15.87 -8.07
C GLU A 68 -9.39 -15.83 -7.31
N VAL A 69 -9.43 -15.19 -6.15
CA VAL A 69 -8.43 -15.37 -5.12
C VAL A 69 -8.34 -16.88 -4.87
N GLN A 70 -7.22 -17.52 -5.23
CA GLN A 70 -7.04 -18.93 -4.90
C GLN A 70 -6.93 -19.04 -3.37
N PHE A 71 -8.01 -19.52 -2.75
CA PHE A 71 -7.99 -20.04 -1.39
C PHE A 71 -7.33 -21.43 -1.48
N GLU A 72 -6.04 -21.50 -1.18
CA GLU A 72 -5.43 -22.75 -0.70
C GLU A 72 -5.65 -22.88 0.82
#